data_AF-A0AA37QNX2-F1
#
_entry.id   AF-A0AA37QNX2-F1
#
_cell.length_a   1.000
_cell.length_b   1.000
_cell.length_c   1.000
_cell.angle_alpha   90.00
_cell.angle_beta   90.00
_cell.angle_gamma   90.00
#
_symmetry.space_group_name_H-M   'P 1'
#
loop_
_entity.id
_entity.type
_entity.pdbx_description
1 polymer ?
#
loop_
_entity_poly.entity_id
_entity_poly.type
_entity_poly.pdbx_seq_one_letter_code
_entity_poly.pdbx_strand_id
1 'polypeptide(L)'
;MRKLIAFDEDTFDKLKQLARDHMISLQDLADEAFMDLLEKHGVPADLKDALHKSAAADGEEADRTARKEKTKAKTNAKTNIDTKRKQRSRTSA
;
A
#
# COMPACT_ATOMS: atom_id res chain seq x y z
N MET A 1 -18.81 -12.51 17.90
CA MET A 1 -19.79 -12.49 16.78
C MET A 1 -19.54 -13.72 15.92
N ARG A 2 -20.53 -14.60 15.70
CA ARG A 2 -20.36 -15.79 14.85
C ARG A 2 -20.84 -15.47 13.44
N LYS A 3 -20.00 -15.72 12.43
CA LYS A 3 -20.39 -15.68 11.02
C LYS A 3 -20.58 -17.13 10.54
N LEU A 4 -21.59 -17.36 9.72
CA LEU A 4 -21.89 -18.67 9.14
C LEU A 4 -21.75 -18.56 7.62
N ILE A 5 -21.03 -19.50 7.03
CA ILE A 5 -20.86 -19.63 5.58
C ILE A 5 -21.51 -20.96 5.20
N ALA A 6 -22.48 -20.91 4.27
CA ALA A 6 -23.11 -22.10 3.75
C ALA A 6 -22.26 -22.66 2.60
N PHE A 7 -22.07 -23.98 2.62
CA PHE A 7 -21.48 -24.74 1.53
C PHE A 7 -22.52 -25.75 1.04
N ASP A 8 -22.49 -26.05 -0.25
CA ASP A 8 -23.11 -27.28 -0.75
C ASP A 8 -22.36 -28.50 -0.20
N GLU A 9 -23.07 -29.63 -0.05
CA GLU A 9 -22.52 -30.84 0.54
C GLU A 9 -21.30 -31.36 -0.25
N ASP A 10 -21.38 -31.36 -1.58
CA ASP A 10 -20.31 -31.85 -2.45
C ASP A 10 -19.02 -31.03 -2.31
N THR A 11 -19.12 -29.70 -2.28
CA THR A 11 -17.97 -28.82 -2.08
C THR A 11 -17.40 -28.95 -0.68
N PHE A 12 -18.25 -29.06 0.34
CA PHE A 12 -17.79 -29.24 1.71
C PHE A 12 -17.00 -30.55 1.89
N ASP A 13 -17.44 -31.63 1.26
CA ASP A 13 -16.73 -32.91 1.33
C ASP A 13 -15.40 -32.88 0.57
N LYS A 14 -15.33 -32.20 -0.57
CA LYS A 14 -14.07 -31.95 -1.28
C LYS A 14 -13.11 -31.13 -0.43
N LEU A 15 -13.59 -30.08 0.23
CA LEU A 15 -12.76 -29.24 1.12
C LEU A 15 -12.25 -30.03 2.32
N LYS A 16 -13.07 -30.87 2.94
CA LYS A 16 -12.61 -31.78 4.01
C LYS A 16 -11.57 -32.77 3.52
N GLN A 17 -11.76 -33.34 2.32
CA GLN A 17 -10.79 -34.26 1.74
C GLN A 17 -9.46 -33.55 1.50
N LEU A 18 -9.50 -32.36 0.91
CA LEU A 18 -8.30 -31.54 0.67
C LEU A 18 -7.59 -31.20 1.99
N ALA A 19 -8.32 -30.81 3.03
CA ALA A 19 -7.72 -30.55 4.34
C ALA A 19 -7.03 -31.80 4.91
N ARG A 20 -7.63 -32.99 4.76
CA ARG A 20 -7.02 -34.27 5.18
C ARG A 20 -5.77 -34.61 4.38
N ASP A 21 -5.80 -34.42 3.07
CA ASP A 21 -4.67 -34.71 2.18
C ASP A 21 -3.45 -33.84 2.50
N HIS A 22 -3.70 -32.59 2.91
CA HIS A 22 -2.67 -31.65 3.37
C HIS A 22 -2.34 -31.76 4.86
N MET A 23 -3.01 -32.65 5.61
CA MET A 23 -2.88 -32.84 7.06
C MET A 23 -3.09 -31.55 7.88
N ILE A 24 -3.98 -30.67 7.43
CA ILE A 24 -4.34 -29.42 8.12
C ILE A 24 -5.82 -29.42 8.51
N SER A 25 -6.22 -28.50 9.38
CA SER A 25 -7.65 -28.33 9.67
C SER A 25 -8.33 -27.59 8.52
N LEU A 26 -9.65 -27.78 8.39
CA LEU A 26 -10.45 -27.03 7.41
C LEU A 26 -10.40 -25.52 7.67
N GLN A 27 -10.23 -25.10 8.93
CA GLN A 27 -10.10 -23.70 9.30
C GLN A 27 -8.77 -23.13 8.81
N ASP A 28 -7.66 -23.84 9.02
CA ASP A 28 -6.34 -23.39 8.55
C ASP A 28 -6.29 -23.31 7.01
N LEU A 29 -6.90 -24.29 6.32
CA LEU A 29 -7.06 -24.27 4.87
C LEU A 29 -7.85 -23.04 4.40
N ALA A 30 -8.91 -22.68 5.14
CA ALA A 30 -9.73 -21.52 4.81
C ALA A 30 -8.95 -20.22 5.05
N ASP A 31 -8.23 -20.12 6.17
CA ASP A 31 -7.44 -18.94 6.50
C ASP A 31 -6.33 -18.70 5.46
N GLU A 32 -5.62 -19.74 5.03
CA GLU A 32 -4.63 -19.66 3.94
C GLU A 32 -5.27 -19.20 2.61
N ALA A 33 -6.39 -19.80 2.22
CA ALA A 33 -7.09 -19.43 1.00
C ALA A 33 -7.62 -17.98 1.03
N PHE A 34 -8.06 -17.51 2.19
CA PHE A 34 -8.50 -16.12 2.36
C PHE A 34 -7.32 -15.15 2.33
N MET A 35 -6.17 -15.49 2.93
CA MET A 35 -4.97 -14.66 2.84
C MET A 35 -4.57 -14.45 1.38
N ASP A 36 -4.46 -15.54 0.63
CA ASP A 36 -4.14 -15.53 -0.80
C ASP A 36 -5.11 -14.67 -1.63
N LEU A 37 -6.41 -14.71 -1.28
CA LEU A 37 -7.44 -13.91 -1.93
C LEU A 37 -7.29 -12.42 -1.59
N LEU A 38 -7.12 -12.10 -0.31
CA LEU A 38 -7.01 -10.72 0.16
C LEU A 38 -5.75 -10.04 -0.40
N GLU A 39 -4.63 -10.75 -0.44
CA GLU A 39 -3.39 -10.25 -1.03
C GLU A 39 -3.54 -9.91 -2.52
N LYS A 40 -4.17 -10.80 -3.31
CA LYS A 40 -4.44 -10.56 -4.74
C LYS A 40 -5.32 -9.33 -4.99
N HIS A 41 -6.19 -8.99 -4.04
CA HIS A 41 -7.06 -7.82 -4.12
C HIS A 41 -6.53 -6.59 -3.36
N GLY A 42 -5.30 -6.66 -2.84
CA GLY A 42 -4.64 -5.55 -2.16
C GLY A 42 -5.24 -5.22 -0.79
N VAL A 43 -6.00 -6.14 -0.19
CA VAL A 43 -6.49 -6.03 1.18
C VAL A 43 -5.45 -6.67 2.10
N PRO A 44 -4.98 -5.98 3.15
CA PRO A 44 -4.04 -6.59 4.09
C PRO A 44 -4.70 -7.79 4.78
N ALA A 45 -4.07 -8.96 4.68
CA ALA A 45 -4.61 -10.19 5.21
C ALA A 45 -4.38 -10.34 6.73
N ASP A 46 -3.27 -9.80 7.23
CA ASP A 46 -2.90 -9.84 8.66
C ASP A 46 -2.67 -8.42 9.23
N LEU A 47 -2.74 -8.29 10.56
CA LEU A 47 -2.45 -7.05 11.30
C LEU A 47 -1.04 -6.55 10.99
N LYS A 48 -0.06 -7.47 10.84
CA LYS A 48 1.31 -7.11 10.49
C LYS A 48 1.38 -6.44 9.12
N ASP A 49 0.68 -6.97 8.12
CA ASP A 49 0.64 -6.40 6.77
C ASP A 49 -0.14 -5.08 6.75
N ALA A 50 -1.22 -4.99 7.54
CA ALA A 50 -1.98 -3.75 7.70
C ALA A 50 -1.11 -2.65 8.31
N LEU A 51 -0.34 -2.96 9.35
CA LEU A 51 0.59 -2.04 9.99
C LEU A 51 1.73 -1.65 9.04
N HIS A 52 2.30 -2.62 8.31
CA HIS A 52 3.34 -2.33 7.32
C HIS A 52 2.82 -1.42 6.21
N LYS A 53 1.61 -1.68 5.68
CA LYS A 53 1.00 -0.85 4.63
C LYS A 53 0.62 0.54 5.13
N SER A 54 0.17 0.67 6.38
CA SER A 54 -0.13 1.97 7.01
C SER A 54 1.14 2.80 7.20
N ALA A 55 2.20 2.19 7.75
CA ALA A 55 3.49 2.85 7.92
C ALA A 55 4.16 3.19 6.57
N ALA A 56 4.00 2.32 5.56
CA ALA A 56 4.49 2.59 4.21
C ALA A 56 3.71 3.71 3.52
N ALA A 57 2.40 3.84 3.77
CA ALA A 57 1.61 4.96 3.27
C ALA A 57 2.09 6.29 3.89
N ASP A 58 2.38 6.32 5.19
CA ASP A 58 2.96 7.49 5.85
C ASP A 58 4.35 7.84 5.28
N GLY A 59 5.17 6.83 4.98
CA GLY A 59 6.49 6.98 4.36
C GLY A 59 6.43 7.47 2.90
N GLU A 60 5.49 6.97 2.09
CA GLU A 60 5.26 7.46 0.73
C GLU A 60 4.69 8.88 0.71
N GLU A 61 3.80 9.24 1.63
CA GLU A 61 3.37 10.63 1.77
C GLU A 61 4.53 11.54 2.19
N ALA A 62 5.40 11.09 3.09
CA ALA A 62 6.61 11.82 3.47
C ALA A 62 7.58 12.02 2.29
N ASP A 63 7.80 11.00 1.45
CA ASP A 63 8.67 11.15 0.26
C ASP A 63 8.03 12.03 -0.83
N ARG A 64 6.71 11.88 -1.07
CA ARG A 64 5.97 12.72 -2.03
C ARG A 64 5.97 14.19 -1.59
N THR A 65 5.80 14.47 -0.30
CA THR A 65 5.86 15.83 0.24
C THR A 65 7.28 16.41 0.16
N ALA A 66 8.31 15.63 0.52
CA ALA A 66 9.71 16.05 0.40
C ALA A 66 10.13 16.33 -1.06
N ARG A 67 9.65 15.53 -2.02
CA ARG A 67 9.90 15.74 -3.46
C ARG A 67 9.20 16.98 -4.00
N LYS A 68 8.00 17.29 -3.48
CA LYS A 68 7.25 18.51 -3.81
C LYS A 68 7.90 19.77 -3.24
N GLU A 69 8.56 19.66 -2.09
CA GLU A 69 9.31 20.77 -1.49
C GLU A 69 10.62 21.07 -2.25
N LYS A 70 11.38 20.03 -2.61
CA LYS A 70 12.61 20.18 -3.42
C LYS A 70 12.35 20.78 -4.80
N THR A 71 11.23 20.42 -5.43
CA THR A 71 10.83 21.00 -6.72
C THR A 71 10.43 22.46 -6.58
N LYS A 72 9.66 22.85 -5.54
CA LYS A 72 9.35 24.26 -5.26
C LYS A 72 10.59 25.11 -4.95
N ALA A 73 11.54 24.59 -4.17
CA ALA A 73 12.79 25.27 -3.86
C ALA A 73 13.63 25.56 -5.12
N LYS A 74 13.71 24.59 -6.05
CA LYS A 74 14.43 24.76 -7.32
C LYS A 74 13.77 25.78 -8.25
N THR A 75 12.44 25.89 -8.22
CA THR A 75 11.69 26.90 -8.99
C THR A 75 11.88 28.30 -8.40
N ASN A 76 11.82 28.44 -7.08
CA ASN A 76 12.06 29.72 -6.39
C ASN A 76 13.52 30.21 -6.51
N ALA A 77 14.49 29.30 -6.55
CA ALA A 77 15.88 29.67 -6.78
C ALA A 77 16.10 30.24 -8.20
N LYS A 78 15.46 29.64 -9.21
CA LYS A 78 15.54 30.11 -10.61
C LYS A 78 14.90 31.49 -10.77
N THR A 79 13.70 31.69 -10.23
CA THR A 79 13.02 32.99 -10.30
C THR A 79 13.81 34.11 -9.61
N ASN A 80 14.46 33.82 -8.47
CA ASN A 80 15.30 34.80 -7.77
C ASN A 80 16.60 35.13 -8.51
N ILE A 81 17.17 34.17 -9.25
CA ILE A 81 18.36 34.41 -10.08
C ILE A 81 17.99 35.29 -11.28
N ASP A 82 16.84 35.02 -11.91
CA ASP A 82 16.35 35.79 -13.06
C ASP A 82 15.98 37.24 -12.67
N THR A 83 15.36 37.45 -11.51
CA THR A 83 15.07 38.81 -11.00
C THR A 83 16.34 39.57 -10.60
N LYS A 84 17.31 38.90 -9.97
CA LYS A 84 18.60 39.53 -9.59
C LYS A 84 19.44 39.91 -10.80
N ARG A 85 19.38 39.13 -11.89
CA ARG A 85 20.05 39.45 -13.16
C ARG A 85 19.42 40.66 -13.86
N LYS A 86 18.10 40.82 -13.78
CA LYS A 86 17.34 41.92 -14.40
C LYS A 86 17.51 43.27 -13.70
N GLN A 87 17.86 43.30 -12.42
CA GLN A 87 18.13 44.56 -11.70
C GLN A 87 19.56 45.07 -11.92
N ARG A 88 20.54 44.17 -12.06
CA ARG A 88 21.95 44.55 -12.31
C ARG A 88 22.19 45.15 -13.70
N SER A 89 21.33 44.87 -14.68
CA SER A 89 21.42 45.47 -16.02
C SER A 89 20.75 46.85 -16.14
N ARG A 90 20.16 47.38 -15.05
CA ARG A 90 19.47 48.68 -15.04
C ARG A 90 20.25 49.79 -14.34
N THR A 91 21.38 49.48 -13.71
CA THR A 91 22.21 50.45 -12.96
C THR A 91 23.52 50.81 -13.65
N SER A 92 23.67 50.50 -14.94
CA SER A 92 24.80 50.91 -15.77
C SER A 92 24.29 51.77 -16.93
N ALA A 93 23.99 53.03 -16.64
CA ALA A 93 23.76 54.11 -17.60
C ALA A 93 24.31 55.40 -16.98
#